data_AF-R4V274-F1
#
_entry.id   AF-R4V274-F1
#
_cell.length_a   1.000
_cell.length_b   1.000
_cell.length_c   1.000
_cell.angle_alpha   90.00
_cell.angle_beta   90.00
_cell.angle_gamma   90.00
#
_symmetry.space_group_name_H-M   'P 1'
#
loop_
_entity.id
_entity.type
_entity.pdbx_description
1 polymer ?
#
loop_
_entity_poly.entity_id
_entity_poly.type
_entity_poly.pdbx_seq_one_letter_code
_entity_poly.pdbx_strand_id
1 'polypeptide(L)'
;MPVTSASVQPASPSFIPMKTTELLNKISGRGLHALYRFTRSPHLFSPAMVSVELTFTNLGTEELMDIRVGQKTLPPGMSMHDFATISVLPVNVTLPGTVGVDFSDSTQPVSFTITVGGTQSNQVTIKAPVGELIRAVTMPEPLFISEQSKLRGMNEHSAVVNLLPSCNDQRAICQRVFEVSNVASIPSTDSKCLRFAGQTLSSKSLVLVTVMTLENEQVNISVNCEKMVIGSMLLNEIKSHLRN
;
A
#
# COMPACT_ATOMS: atom_id res chain seq x y z
N MET A 1 37.82 6.50 9.50
CA MET A 1 36.37 6.42 9.81
C MET A 1 35.76 5.41 8.86
N PRO A 2 34.90 4.49 9.32
CA PRO A 2 34.28 3.55 8.40
C PRO A 2 33.34 4.33 7.48
N VAL A 3 33.59 4.25 6.18
CA VAL A 3 32.75 4.82 5.13
C VAL A 3 31.45 4.03 5.18
N THR A 4 30.38 4.61 5.71
CA THR A 4 29.05 4.02 5.61
C THR A 4 28.75 3.85 4.12
N SER A 5 28.66 2.60 3.67
CA SER A 5 28.32 2.31 2.29
C SER A 5 26.98 2.96 1.97
N ALA A 6 26.96 3.80 0.93
CA ALA A 6 25.73 4.36 0.38
C ALA A 6 24.82 3.20 -0.01
N SER A 7 23.79 2.93 0.79
CA SER A 7 22.96 1.74 0.67
C SER A 7 21.50 2.12 0.86
N VAL A 8 20.63 1.34 0.23
CA VAL A 8 19.18 1.47 0.37
C VAL A 8 18.79 0.90 1.73
N GLN A 9 18.13 1.71 2.55
CA GLN A 9 17.73 1.33 3.91
C GLN A 9 16.21 1.46 4.08
N PRO A 10 15.55 0.52 4.78
CA PRO A 10 14.14 0.69 5.10
C PRO A 10 13.87 1.97 5.90
N ALA A 11 12.79 2.65 5.58
CA ALA A 11 12.31 3.82 6.31
C ALA A 11 10.92 3.55 6.90
N SER A 12 10.55 4.35 7.91
CA SER A 12 9.18 4.39 8.41
C SER A 12 8.24 5.00 7.36
N PRO A 13 6.96 4.59 7.32
CA PRO A 13 5.99 5.18 6.40
C PRO A 13 5.80 6.67 6.71
N SER A 14 5.84 7.51 5.66
CA SER A 14 5.62 8.95 5.78
C SER A 14 4.15 9.31 6.04
N PHE A 15 3.23 8.37 5.78
CA PHE A 15 1.80 8.50 6.01
C PHE A 15 1.19 7.12 6.27
N ILE A 16 0.24 7.04 7.21
CA ILE A 16 -0.51 5.81 7.54
C ILE A 16 -2.00 6.06 7.24
N PRO A 17 -2.60 5.31 6.30
CA PRO A 17 -4.03 5.43 6.02
C PRO A 17 -4.90 5.07 7.23
N MET A 18 -5.81 5.97 7.60
CA MET A 18 -6.83 5.73 8.62
C MET A 18 -8.19 5.36 8.02
N LYS A 19 -8.37 5.54 6.71
CA LYS A 19 -9.62 5.23 6.01
C LYS A 19 -9.83 3.72 5.96
N THR A 20 -10.98 3.27 6.46
CA THR A 20 -11.43 1.88 6.38
C THR A 20 -12.32 1.64 5.16
N THR A 21 -12.28 0.43 4.64
CA THR A 21 -13.15 -0.06 3.56
C THR A 21 -13.99 -1.23 4.06
N GLU A 22 -15.25 -1.31 3.65
CA GLU A 22 -16.12 -2.45 3.98
C GLU A 22 -15.63 -3.73 3.30
N LEU A 23 -15.38 -4.77 4.11
CA LEU A 23 -15.01 -6.10 3.64
C LEU A 23 -16.23 -7.03 3.58
N LEU A 24 -17.09 -6.95 4.59
CA LEU A 24 -18.31 -7.74 4.71
C LEU A 24 -19.38 -6.90 5.40
N ASN A 25 -20.51 -6.68 4.72
CA ASN A 25 -21.64 -5.98 5.32
C ASN A 25 -22.43 -6.91 6.27
N LYS A 26 -23.11 -6.33 7.26
CA LYS A 26 -23.87 -7.09 8.28
C LYS A 26 -24.97 -7.98 7.71
N ILE A 27 -25.54 -7.65 6.54
CA ILE A 27 -26.66 -8.38 5.94
C ILE A 27 -26.15 -9.72 5.38
N SER A 28 -25.14 -9.66 4.52
CA SER A 28 -24.46 -10.87 4.00
C SER A 28 -23.71 -11.63 5.10
N GLY A 29 -23.12 -10.93 6.06
CA GLY A 29 -22.48 -11.50 7.23
C GLY A 29 -23.42 -12.02 8.32
N ARG A 30 -24.75 -11.96 8.13
CA ARG A 30 -25.77 -12.40 9.11
C ARG A 30 -25.49 -11.93 10.54
N GLY A 31 -25.16 -10.66 10.69
CA GLY A 31 -24.74 -10.05 11.95
C GLY A 31 -23.27 -9.69 12.01
N LEU A 32 -22.38 -10.44 11.35
CA LEU A 32 -20.96 -10.09 11.26
C LEU A 32 -20.74 -8.93 10.28
N HIS A 33 -20.20 -7.82 10.78
CA HIS A 33 -19.68 -6.72 9.98
C HIS A 33 -18.15 -6.74 10.01
N ALA A 34 -17.50 -6.60 8.86
CA ALA A 34 -16.04 -6.53 8.80
C ALA A 34 -15.58 -5.33 7.95
N LEU A 35 -14.66 -4.57 8.51
CA LEU A 35 -13.94 -3.48 7.83
C LEU A 35 -12.46 -3.86 7.72
N TYR A 36 -11.76 -3.25 6.77
CA TYR A 36 -10.30 -3.39 6.66
C TYR A 36 -9.62 -2.07 6.33
N ARG A 37 -8.34 -1.95 6.69
CA ARG A 37 -7.44 -0.88 6.24
C ARG A 37 -6.00 -1.36 6.11
N PHE A 38 -5.24 -0.66 5.28
CA PHE A 38 -3.81 -0.90 5.13
C PHE A 38 -3.03 -0.11 6.18
N THR A 39 -2.12 -0.79 6.87
CA THR A 39 -1.39 -0.20 8.00
C THR A 39 -0.02 0.35 7.62
N ARG A 40 0.52 -0.06 6.46
CA ARG A 40 1.90 0.20 6.01
C ARG A 40 3.00 -0.19 7.01
N SER A 41 2.64 -0.89 8.08
CA SER A 41 3.59 -1.47 9.01
C SER A 41 4.12 -2.80 8.46
N PRO A 42 5.37 -3.17 8.74
CA PRO A 42 5.86 -4.51 8.44
C PRO A 42 4.96 -5.57 9.07
N HIS A 43 4.58 -6.60 8.31
CA HIS A 43 3.83 -7.72 8.85
C HIS A 43 4.76 -8.65 9.63
N LEU A 44 4.33 -9.13 10.81
CA LEU A 44 5.16 -9.91 11.73
C LEU A 44 5.62 -11.26 11.14
N PHE A 45 4.81 -11.87 10.28
CA PHE A 45 5.12 -13.15 9.66
C PHE A 45 6.19 -13.04 8.55
N SER A 46 6.14 -11.97 7.75
CA SER A 46 7.07 -11.81 6.62
C SER A 46 7.13 -10.34 6.17
N PRO A 47 8.33 -9.80 5.88
CA PRO A 47 8.49 -8.45 5.32
C PRO A 47 8.08 -8.35 3.84
N ALA A 48 7.64 -9.45 3.21
CA ALA A 48 7.04 -9.46 1.87
C ALA A 48 5.51 -9.30 1.90
N MET A 49 4.89 -9.41 3.08
CA MET A 49 3.44 -9.30 3.23
C MET A 49 3.00 -7.87 3.52
N VAL A 50 1.96 -7.45 2.81
CA VAL A 50 1.16 -6.27 3.13
C VAL A 50 0.37 -6.55 4.40
N SER A 51 0.54 -5.71 5.41
CA SER A 51 -0.20 -5.82 6.68
C SER A 51 -1.55 -5.12 6.58
N VAL A 52 -2.63 -5.92 6.67
CA VAL A 52 -4.01 -5.44 6.60
C VAL A 52 -4.69 -5.67 7.95
N GLU A 53 -5.11 -4.58 8.58
CA GLU A 53 -5.90 -4.62 9.80
C GLU A 53 -7.37 -4.87 9.44
N LEU A 54 -7.99 -5.80 10.15
CA LEU A 54 -9.41 -6.12 10.08
C LEU A 54 -10.09 -5.64 11.36
N THR A 55 -11.33 -5.19 11.24
CA THR A 55 -12.17 -4.81 12.38
C THR A 55 -13.49 -5.55 12.25
N PHE A 56 -13.77 -6.46 13.18
CA PHE A 56 -14.98 -7.27 13.20
C PHE A 56 -15.94 -6.73 14.24
N THR A 57 -17.18 -6.45 13.85
CA THR A 57 -18.23 -6.00 14.76
C THR A 57 -19.44 -6.92 14.65
N ASN A 58 -19.92 -7.44 15.77
CA ASN A 58 -21.16 -8.20 15.80
C ASN A 58 -22.35 -7.24 15.94
N LEU A 59 -23.09 -7.07 14.84
CA LEU A 59 -24.32 -6.27 14.76
C LEU A 59 -25.57 -7.16 14.70
N GLY A 60 -25.45 -8.43 15.08
CA GLY A 60 -26.55 -9.39 15.19
C GLY A 60 -27.24 -9.35 16.55
N THR A 61 -28.03 -10.40 16.83
CA THR A 61 -28.78 -10.57 18.08
C THR A 61 -28.20 -11.64 19.01
N GLU A 62 -27.24 -12.43 18.51
CA GLU A 62 -26.61 -13.55 19.22
C GLU A 62 -25.08 -13.45 19.13
N GLU A 63 -24.38 -14.13 20.03
CA GLU A 63 -22.92 -14.20 19.99
C GLU A 63 -22.45 -15.00 18.76
N LEU A 64 -21.37 -14.54 18.12
CA LEU A 64 -20.75 -15.23 17.00
C LEU A 64 -19.53 -16.01 17.49
N MET A 65 -19.40 -17.26 17.06
CA MET A 65 -18.36 -18.17 17.51
C MET A 65 -17.44 -18.58 16.36
N ASP A 66 -16.20 -18.97 16.66
CA ASP A 66 -15.23 -19.53 15.69
C ASP A 66 -15.14 -18.74 14.37
N ILE A 67 -14.85 -17.43 14.47
CA ILE A 67 -14.64 -16.58 13.29
C ILE A 67 -13.20 -16.78 12.80
N ARG A 68 -13.02 -17.28 11.59
CA ARG A 68 -11.71 -17.59 11.01
C ARG A 68 -11.68 -17.46 9.49
N VAL A 69 -10.47 -17.48 8.94
CA VAL A 69 -10.28 -17.65 7.50
C VAL A 69 -10.64 -19.09 7.10
N GLY A 70 -11.46 -19.22 6.06
CA GLY A 70 -11.83 -20.48 5.43
C GLY A 70 -11.06 -20.71 4.12
N GLN A 71 -11.79 -21.03 3.05
CA GLN A 71 -11.20 -21.30 1.74
C GLN A 71 -10.52 -20.07 1.17
N LYS A 72 -9.32 -20.23 0.61
CA LYS A 72 -8.55 -19.18 -0.06
C LYS A 72 -8.51 -19.43 -1.55
N THR A 73 -8.79 -18.39 -2.33
CA THR A 73 -8.67 -18.38 -3.79
C THR A 73 -7.63 -17.33 -4.15
N LEU A 74 -6.36 -17.75 -4.14
CA LEU A 74 -5.22 -16.86 -4.38
C LEU A 74 -4.68 -17.07 -5.80
N PRO A 75 -4.40 -15.99 -6.56
CA PRO A 75 -3.63 -16.08 -7.79
C PRO A 75 -2.25 -16.75 -7.60
N PRO A 76 -1.68 -17.35 -8.65
CA PRO A 76 -0.35 -17.98 -8.58
C PRO A 76 0.72 -17.03 -8.02
N GLY A 77 1.55 -17.54 -7.11
CA GLY A 77 2.63 -16.79 -6.46
C GLY A 77 2.19 -15.98 -5.23
N MET A 78 0.91 -15.70 -5.05
CA MET A 78 0.42 -15.00 -3.86
C MET A 78 0.30 -15.93 -2.66
N SER A 79 0.51 -15.38 -1.46
CA SER A 79 0.30 -16.10 -0.21
C SER A 79 -0.40 -15.23 0.83
N MET A 80 -1.09 -15.86 1.77
CA MET A 80 -1.84 -15.16 2.81
C MET A 80 -1.65 -15.83 4.16
N HIS A 81 -1.20 -15.02 5.12
CA HIS A 81 -1.20 -15.32 6.54
C HIS A 81 -2.53 -14.89 7.17
N ASP A 82 -3.15 -15.81 7.89
CA ASP A 82 -4.48 -15.64 8.44
C ASP A 82 -4.48 -14.78 9.70
N PHE A 83 -5.62 -14.17 10.00
CA PHE A 83 -5.85 -13.58 11.30
C PHE A 83 -6.08 -14.67 12.33
N ALA A 84 -5.74 -14.38 13.59
CA ALA A 84 -6.00 -15.30 14.69
C ALA A 84 -7.50 -15.54 14.87
N THR A 85 -7.92 -16.81 14.94
CA THR A 85 -9.32 -17.18 15.12
C THR A 85 -9.94 -16.47 16.32
N ILE A 86 -11.08 -15.83 16.11
CA ILE A 86 -11.86 -15.20 17.18
C ILE A 86 -12.82 -16.25 17.70
N SER A 87 -12.56 -16.77 18.90
CA SER A 87 -13.37 -17.83 19.49
C SER A 87 -14.81 -17.40 19.77
N VAL A 88 -14.98 -16.17 20.28
CA VAL A 88 -16.27 -15.57 20.64
C VAL A 88 -16.24 -14.08 20.31
N LEU A 89 -17.29 -13.58 19.66
CA LEU A 89 -17.55 -12.16 19.42
C LEU A 89 -18.96 -11.82 19.94
N PRO A 90 -19.06 -11.23 21.16
CA PRO A 90 -20.35 -10.89 21.75
C PRO A 90 -21.10 -9.81 20.95
N VAL A 91 -22.41 -9.71 21.17
CA VAL A 91 -23.28 -8.72 20.50
C VAL A 91 -22.80 -7.29 20.81
N ASN A 92 -22.77 -6.44 19.79
CA ASN A 92 -22.30 -5.05 19.83
C ASN A 92 -20.83 -4.87 20.25
N VAL A 93 -20.03 -5.94 20.23
CA VAL A 93 -18.58 -5.87 20.49
C VAL A 93 -17.82 -5.80 19.16
N THR A 94 -16.71 -5.06 19.19
CA THR A 94 -15.74 -4.97 18.10
C THR A 94 -14.41 -5.58 18.52
N LEU A 95 -13.85 -6.46 17.69
CA LEU A 95 -12.52 -7.04 17.89
C LEU A 95 -11.62 -6.85 16.65
N PRO A 96 -10.32 -6.60 16.85
CA PRO A 96 -9.38 -6.48 15.75
C PRO A 96 -8.92 -7.85 15.23
N GLY A 97 -8.50 -7.88 13.97
CA GLY A 97 -7.71 -8.96 13.38
C GLY A 97 -6.63 -8.40 12.47
N THR A 98 -5.69 -9.22 12.04
CA THR A 98 -4.65 -8.81 11.07
C THR A 98 -4.36 -9.95 10.13
N VAL A 99 -4.41 -9.67 8.83
CA VAL A 99 -3.97 -10.60 7.79
C VAL A 99 -2.73 -10.04 7.11
N GLY A 100 -1.85 -10.96 6.70
CA GLY A 100 -0.67 -10.63 5.90
C GLY A 100 -0.87 -11.17 4.50
N VAL A 101 -0.79 -10.32 3.48
CA VAL A 101 -0.93 -10.77 2.08
C VAL A 101 0.34 -10.46 1.31
N ASP A 102 1.01 -11.49 0.82
CA ASP A 102 2.05 -11.35 -0.19
C ASP A 102 1.40 -11.36 -1.57
N PHE A 103 1.34 -10.20 -2.20
CA PHE A 103 0.76 -10.03 -3.54
C PHE A 103 1.74 -10.41 -4.66
N SER A 104 2.98 -10.79 -4.35
CA SER A 104 4.00 -11.17 -5.34
C SER A 104 4.18 -10.15 -6.47
N ASP A 105 4.23 -8.85 -6.12
CA ASP A 105 4.25 -7.68 -7.02
C ASP A 105 3.08 -7.57 -8.02
N SER A 106 1.99 -8.32 -7.82
CA SER A 106 0.80 -8.28 -8.67
C SER A 106 -0.26 -7.35 -8.07
N THR A 107 -1.08 -6.77 -8.95
CA THR A 107 -2.20 -5.89 -8.59
C THR A 107 -3.55 -6.61 -8.59
N GLN A 108 -3.52 -7.94 -8.76
CA GLN A 108 -4.72 -8.77 -8.67
C GLN A 108 -5.23 -8.81 -7.22
N PRO A 109 -6.55 -8.83 -7.02
CA PRO A 109 -7.11 -8.97 -5.68
C PRO A 109 -6.89 -10.39 -5.14
N VAL A 110 -6.93 -10.52 -3.81
CA VAL A 110 -7.01 -11.81 -3.12
C VAL A 110 -8.41 -12.04 -2.60
N SER A 111 -8.94 -13.25 -2.80
CA SER A 111 -10.24 -13.63 -2.28
C SER A 111 -10.11 -14.81 -1.32
N PHE A 112 -10.86 -14.76 -0.22
CA PHE A 112 -10.94 -15.84 0.76
C PHE A 112 -12.32 -15.82 1.40
N THR A 113 -12.66 -16.82 2.20
CA THR A 113 -13.92 -16.83 2.95
C THR A 113 -13.69 -16.51 4.42
N ILE A 114 -14.60 -15.75 5.02
CA ILE A 114 -14.71 -15.64 6.48
C ILE A 114 -15.77 -16.64 6.92
N THR A 115 -15.36 -17.61 7.73
CA THR A 115 -16.23 -18.65 8.27
C THR A 115 -16.60 -18.32 9.71
N VAL A 116 -17.87 -18.53 10.08
CA VAL A 116 -18.42 -18.33 11.43
C VAL A 116 -19.13 -19.62 11.86
N GLY A 117 -18.80 -20.12 13.05
CA GLY A 117 -19.41 -21.31 13.66
C GLY A 117 -19.30 -22.56 12.78
N GLY A 118 -18.31 -22.63 11.88
CA GLY A 118 -18.08 -23.74 10.95
C GLY A 118 -19.14 -23.96 9.86
N THR A 119 -20.22 -23.19 9.82
CA THR A 119 -21.35 -23.42 8.90
C THR A 119 -21.60 -22.25 7.96
N GLN A 120 -21.48 -21.03 8.47
CA GLN A 120 -21.64 -19.82 7.67
C GLN A 120 -20.29 -19.47 7.04
N SER A 121 -20.27 -19.26 5.72
CA SER A 121 -19.07 -18.86 4.99
C SER A 121 -19.42 -17.77 3.98
N ASN A 122 -18.72 -16.64 4.06
CA ASN A 122 -18.90 -15.51 3.14
C ASN A 122 -17.60 -15.22 2.41
N GLN A 123 -17.64 -15.19 1.08
CA GLN A 123 -16.50 -14.79 0.27
C GLN A 123 -16.27 -13.29 0.40
N VAL A 124 -15.03 -12.91 0.67
CA VAL A 124 -14.56 -11.53 0.75
C VAL A 124 -13.32 -11.35 -0.12
N THR A 125 -13.08 -10.12 -0.55
CA THR A 125 -12.00 -9.80 -1.49
C THR A 125 -11.26 -8.55 -1.03
N ILE A 126 -9.94 -8.63 -0.97
CA ILE A 126 -9.05 -7.50 -0.67
C ILE A 126 -8.28 -7.14 -1.94
N LYS A 127 -8.37 -5.87 -2.34
CA LYS A 127 -7.56 -5.31 -3.43
C LYS A 127 -6.66 -4.23 -2.87
N ALA A 128 -5.35 -4.41 -2.99
CA ALA A 128 -4.38 -3.40 -2.61
C ALA A 128 -4.21 -2.36 -3.73
N PRO A 129 -4.31 -1.05 -3.42
CA PRO A 129 -3.73 0.00 -4.25
C PRO A 129 -2.22 -0.23 -4.41
N VAL A 130 -1.63 0.25 -5.51
CA VAL A 130 -0.22 -0.03 -5.80
C VAL A 130 0.71 0.58 -4.76
N GLY A 131 0.35 1.75 -4.22
CA GLY A 131 1.07 2.37 -3.11
C GLY A 131 1.23 1.50 -1.85
N GLU A 132 0.34 0.53 -1.63
CA GLU A 132 0.36 -0.37 -0.48
C GLU A 132 1.24 -1.61 -0.70
N LEU A 133 1.61 -1.90 -1.96
CA LEU A 133 2.56 -2.96 -2.33
C LEU A 133 4.02 -2.54 -2.13
N ILE A 134 4.23 -1.28 -1.74
CA ILE A 134 5.52 -0.63 -1.63
C ILE A 134 5.81 -0.37 -0.15
N ARG A 135 7.09 -0.39 0.22
CA ARG A 135 7.57 0.15 1.48
C ARG A 135 8.54 1.29 1.25
N ALA A 136 8.49 2.27 2.14
CA ALA A 136 9.39 3.40 2.12
C ALA A 136 10.85 2.95 2.34
N VAL A 137 11.76 3.52 1.57
CA VAL A 137 13.21 3.35 1.74
C VAL A 137 13.90 4.69 1.62
N THR A 138 15.00 4.86 2.34
CA THR A 138 15.88 6.02 2.20
C THR A 138 17.20 5.60 1.52
N MET A 139 17.81 6.54 0.83
CA MET A 139 19.10 6.39 0.18
C MET A 139 19.74 7.76 -0.07
N PRO A 140 21.06 7.85 -0.24
CA PRO A 140 21.70 9.09 -0.67
C PRO A 140 21.25 9.55 -2.06
N GLU A 141 21.12 10.86 -2.28
CA GLU A 141 20.75 11.45 -3.57
C GLU A 141 21.63 10.95 -4.74
N PRO A 142 22.96 10.84 -4.63
CA PRO A 142 23.78 10.30 -5.72
C PRO A 142 23.43 8.85 -6.09
N LEU A 143 23.06 8.02 -5.10
CA LEU A 143 22.64 6.65 -5.35
C LEU A 143 21.27 6.62 -6.05
N PHE A 144 20.33 7.46 -5.62
CA PHE A 144 19.03 7.62 -6.29
C PHE A 144 19.22 7.94 -7.77
N ILE A 145 20.04 8.94 -8.09
CA ILE A 145 20.29 9.37 -9.47
C ILE A 145 20.94 8.24 -10.28
N SER A 146 21.90 7.52 -9.68
CA SER A 146 22.56 6.38 -10.31
C SER A 146 21.57 5.25 -10.62
N GLU A 147 20.76 4.82 -9.66
CA GLU A 147 19.76 3.77 -9.89
C GLU A 147 18.67 4.20 -10.87
N GLN A 148 18.22 5.46 -10.79
CA GLN A 148 17.27 6.01 -11.75
C GLN A 148 17.80 5.95 -13.18
N SER A 149 19.09 6.28 -13.39
CA SER A 149 19.69 6.26 -14.72
C SER A 149 19.68 4.86 -15.38
N LYS A 150 19.80 3.81 -14.57
CA LYS A 150 19.74 2.40 -15.02
C LYS A 150 18.33 1.96 -15.41
N LEU A 151 17.31 2.59 -14.81
CA LEU A 151 15.89 2.26 -15.00
C LEU A 151 15.18 3.19 -16.00
N ARG A 152 15.93 3.92 -16.84
CA ARG A 152 15.36 4.70 -17.94
C ARG A 152 14.90 3.82 -19.10
N GLY A 153 14.07 4.37 -19.98
CA GLY A 153 13.55 3.64 -21.14
C GLY A 153 12.35 2.76 -20.77
N MET A 154 12.47 1.44 -20.88
CA MET A 154 11.32 0.53 -20.68
C MET A 154 10.78 0.50 -19.25
N ASN A 155 11.61 0.84 -18.26
CA ASN A 155 11.24 0.84 -16.84
C ASN A 155 10.82 2.23 -16.33
N GLU A 156 10.62 3.20 -17.23
CA GLU A 156 10.27 4.58 -16.90
C GLU A 156 8.87 4.92 -17.41
N HIS A 157 8.03 5.43 -16.52
CA HIS A 157 6.72 5.97 -16.86
C HIS A 157 6.66 7.42 -16.42
N SER A 158 6.31 8.32 -17.34
CA SER A 158 6.27 9.77 -17.05
C SER A 158 5.00 10.43 -17.57
N ALA A 159 4.58 11.51 -16.92
CA ALA A 159 3.48 12.35 -17.39
C ALA A 159 3.52 13.76 -16.80
N VAL A 160 3.05 14.73 -17.58
CA VAL A 160 2.83 16.10 -17.13
C VAL A 160 1.40 16.27 -16.61
N VAL A 161 1.26 16.96 -15.49
CA VAL A 161 -0.04 17.30 -14.88
C VAL A 161 -0.08 18.77 -14.48
N ASN A 162 -1.25 19.38 -14.63
CA ASN A 162 -1.55 20.66 -13.98
C ASN A 162 -1.85 20.36 -12.51
N LEU A 163 -1.25 21.13 -11.60
CA LEU A 163 -1.52 21.00 -10.18
C LEU A 163 -2.90 21.57 -9.83
N LEU A 164 -3.49 21.05 -8.76
CA LEU A 164 -4.61 21.72 -8.09
C LEU A 164 -4.15 23.07 -7.54
N PRO A 165 -5.01 24.10 -7.52
CA PRO A 165 -4.71 25.38 -6.87
C PRO A 165 -4.33 25.23 -5.39
N SER A 166 -4.85 24.20 -4.71
CA SER A 166 -4.54 23.86 -3.31
C SER A 166 -3.26 23.05 -3.11
N CYS A 167 -2.59 22.64 -4.20
CA CYS A 167 -1.39 21.80 -4.21
C CYS A 167 -0.25 22.52 -4.94
N ASN A 168 0.05 23.76 -4.53
CA ASN A 168 1.01 24.63 -5.22
C ASN A 168 2.37 24.74 -4.50
N ASP A 169 2.52 24.16 -3.31
CA ASP A 169 3.79 24.10 -2.58
C ASP A 169 4.36 22.68 -2.50
N GLN A 170 5.67 22.59 -2.27
CA GLN A 170 6.37 21.30 -2.17
C GLN A 170 5.81 20.40 -1.05
N ARG A 171 5.35 20.98 0.05
CA ARG A 171 4.87 20.21 1.21
C ARG A 171 3.54 19.54 0.87
N ALA A 172 2.64 20.25 0.22
CA ALA A 172 1.36 19.73 -0.27
C ALA A 172 1.59 18.60 -1.29
N ILE A 173 2.53 18.78 -2.23
CA ILE A 173 2.90 17.74 -3.20
C ILE A 173 3.44 16.50 -2.47
N CYS A 174 4.40 16.67 -1.56
CA CYS A 174 4.95 15.58 -0.76
C CYS A 174 3.84 14.84 0.01
N GLN A 175 2.95 15.56 0.67
CA GLN A 175 1.84 14.98 1.41
C GLN A 175 0.93 14.13 0.51
N ARG A 176 0.53 14.65 -0.66
CA ARG A 176 -0.31 13.89 -1.60
C ARG A 176 0.39 12.64 -2.14
N VAL A 177 1.70 12.72 -2.40
CA VAL A 177 2.51 11.55 -2.80
C VAL A 177 2.57 10.53 -1.66
N PHE A 178 2.73 10.96 -0.41
CA PHE A 178 2.74 10.05 0.74
C PHE A 178 1.37 9.42 1.01
N GLU A 179 0.28 10.16 0.80
CA GLU A 179 -1.08 9.61 0.96
C GLU A 179 -1.34 8.46 0.00
N VAL A 180 -0.95 8.62 -1.27
CA VAL A 180 -1.19 7.61 -2.31
C VAL A 180 -0.14 6.49 -2.33
N SER A 181 1.07 6.74 -1.83
CA SER A 181 2.19 5.79 -1.96
C SER A 181 3.07 5.73 -0.73
N ASN A 182 3.45 4.52 -0.34
CA ASN A 182 4.35 4.30 0.80
C ASN A 182 5.82 4.48 0.40
N VAL A 183 6.22 5.73 0.17
CA VAL A 183 7.59 6.14 -0.18
C VAL A 183 8.14 7.13 0.84
N ALA A 184 9.47 7.24 0.91
CA ALA A 184 10.14 8.28 1.70
C ALA A 184 10.70 9.35 0.76
N SER A 185 10.66 10.61 1.20
CA SER A 185 11.35 11.69 0.49
C SER A 185 12.86 11.55 0.64
N ILE A 186 13.57 11.74 -0.46
CA ILE A 186 15.01 11.83 -0.51
C ILE A 186 15.38 13.32 -0.52
N PRO A 187 16.18 13.80 0.45
CA PRO A 187 16.67 15.17 0.44
C PRO A 187 17.37 15.48 -0.88
N SER A 188 16.92 16.56 -1.53
CA SER A 188 17.39 16.97 -2.85
C SER A 188 18.13 18.30 -2.71
N THR A 189 19.24 18.45 -3.45
CA THR A 189 19.92 19.74 -3.59
C THR A 189 19.19 20.68 -4.56
N ASP A 190 18.34 20.13 -5.43
CA ASP A 190 17.51 20.88 -6.39
C ASP A 190 16.11 21.12 -5.83
N SER A 191 15.78 22.39 -5.57
CA SER A 191 14.47 22.82 -5.07
C SER A 191 13.33 22.67 -6.08
N LYS A 192 13.61 22.41 -7.36
CA LYS A 192 12.55 22.11 -8.34
C LYS A 192 12.29 20.61 -8.51
N CYS A 193 13.11 19.77 -7.87
CA CYS A 193 13.09 18.33 -8.08
C CYS A 193 12.87 17.60 -6.76
N LEU A 194 11.63 17.14 -6.54
CA LEU A 194 11.29 16.29 -5.41
C LEU A 194 11.54 14.84 -5.79
N ARG A 195 12.24 14.10 -4.93
CA ARG A 195 12.57 12.69 -5.12
C ARG A 195 12.00 11.86 -3.99
N PHE A 196 11.45 10.71 -4.34
CA PHE A 196 10.91 9.77 -3.37
C PHE A 196 11.33 8.35 -3.74
N ALA A 197 11.67 7.56 -2.73
CA ALA A 197 12.09 6.19 -2.91
C ALA A 197 11.22 5.22 -2.11
N GLY A 198 10.90 4.11 -2.76
CA GLY A 198 10.32 2.92 -2.16
C GLY A 198 10.94 1.67 -2.76
N GLN A 199 10.52 0.52 -2.25
CA GLN A 199 10.75 -0.76 -2.90
C GLN A 199 9.52 -1.63 -2.74
N THR A 200 9.26 -2.52 -3.70
CA THR A 200 8.17 -3.48 -3.58
C THR A 200 8.39 -4.40 -2.38
N LEU A 201 7.31 -4.86 -1.76
CA LEU A 201 7.40 -5.76 -0.61
C LEU A 201 7.92 -7.14 -1.03
N SER A 202 7.43 -7.71 -2.13
CA SER A 202 7.74 -9.09 -2.53
C SER A 202 9.14 -9.23 -3.12
N SER A 203 9.43 -8.57 -4.26
CA SER A 203 10.74 -8.73 -4.93
C SER A 203 11.82 -7.76 -4.46
N LYS A 204 11.49 -6.77 -3.62
CA LYS A 204 12.40 -5.66 -3.27
C LYS A 204 12.86 -4.84 -4.49
N SER A 205 12.07 -4.83 -5.57
CA SER A 205 12.37 -3.98 -6.74
C SER A 205 12.22 -2.51 -6.37
N LEU A 206 13.21 -1.69 -6.74
CA LEU A 206 13.19 -0.26 -6.45
C LEU A 206 12.06 0.45 -7.19
N VAL A 207 11.43 1.39 -6.49
CA VAL A 207 10.43 2.32 -7.02
C VAL A 207 10.93 3.73 -6.75
N LEU A 208 11.35 4.42 -7.81
CA LEU A 208 11.91 5.76 -7.74
C LEU A 208 10.93 6.74 -8.37
N VAL A 209 10.45 7.69 -7.59
CA VAL A 209 9.50 8.71 -8.04
C VAL A 209 10.20 10.05 -8.06
N THR A 210 10.07 10.77 -9.17
CA THR A 210 10.53 12.14 -9.32
C THR A 210 9.34 13.03 -9.66
N VAL A 211 9.19 14.14 -8.95
CA VAL A 211 8.23 15.21 -9.27
C VAL A 211 9.03 16.48 -9.54
N MET A 212 9.08 16.88 -10.81
CA MET A 212 9.79 18.05 -11.27
C MET A 212 8.82 19.19 -11.54
N THR A 213 8.98 20.30 -10.84
CA THR A 213 8.19 21.52 -11.07
C THR A 213 8.59 22.18 -12.39
N LEU A 214 7.60 22.42 -13.23
CA LEU A 214 7.71 23.10 -14.52
C LEU A 214 7.18 24.54 -14.41
N GLU A 215 7.25 25.29 -15.50
CA GLU A 215 6.60 26.58 -15.64
C GLU A 215 5.06 26.43 -15.67
N ASN A 216 4.31 27.47 -15.31
CA ASN A 216 2.84 27.50 -15.34
C ASN A 216 2.12 26.50 -14.42
N GLU A 217 2.61 26.28 -13.20
CA GLU A 217 1.98 25.40 -12.19
C GLU A 217 1.80 23.94 -12.65
N GLN A 218 2.65 23.51 -13.59
CA GLN A 218 2.71 22.14 -14.05
C GLN A 218 3.82 21.37 -13.33
N VAL A 219 3.63 20.06 -13.20
CA VAL A 219 4.69 19.16 -12.75
C VAL A 219 4.82 17.99 -13.72
N ASN A 220 6.06 17.59 -13.99
CA ASN A 220 6.37 16.33 -14.62
C ASN A 220 6.61 15.28 -13.54
N ILE A 221 5.80 14.22 -13.55
CA ILE A 221 5.96 13.07 -12.65
C ILE A 221 6.62 11.97 -13.44
N SER A 222 7.64 11.34 -12.88
CA SER A 222 8.28 10.14 -13.41
C SER A 222 8.35 9.07 -12.34
N VAL A 223 8.07 7.82 -12.73
CA VAL A 223 8.18 6.63 -11.89
C VAL A 223 9.07 5.62 -12.61
N ASN A 224 10.19 5.26 -11.99
CA ASN A 224 11.10 4.23 -12.49
C ASN A 224 10.98 2.96 -11.63
N CYS A 225 10.68 1.82 -12.25
CA CYS A 225 10.53 0.53 -11.58
C CYS A 225 10.63 -0.62 -12.60
N GLU A 226 11.37 -1.68 -12.27
CA GLU A 226 11.44 -2.91 -13.09
C GLU A 226 10.09 -3.62 -13.21
N LYS A 227 9.24 -3.49 -12.20
CA LYS A 227 7.86 -3.99 -12.22
C LYS A 227 7.00 -2.97 -12.95
N MET A 228 7.01 -3.02 -14.28
CA MET A 228 6.31 -2.04 -15.15
C MET A 228 4.84 -1.80 -14.76
N VAL A 229 4.10 -2.84 -14.38
CA VAL A 229 2.69 -2.69 -13.94
C VAL A 229 2.61 -1.81 -12.69
N ILE A 230 3.48 -2.03 -11.70
CA ILE A 230 3.59 -1.19 -10.50
C ILE A 230 3.97 0.24 -10.90
N GLY A 231 5.00 0.42 -11.73
CA GLY A 231 5.46 1.74 -12.15
C GLY A 231 4.35 2.55 -12.87
N SER A 232 3.69 1.94 -13.84
CA SER A 232 2.63 2.57 -14.63
C SER A 232 1.37 2.88 -13.81
N MET A 233 0.91 1.94 -12.99
CA MET A 233 -0.27 2.15 -12.15
C MET A 233 -0.02 3.16 -11.05
N LEU A 234 1.17 3.13 -10.42
CA LEU A 234 1.55 4.14 -9.41
C LEU A 234 1.58 5.55 -10.01
N LEU A 235 2.14 5.72 -11.21
CA LEU A 235 2.10 6.99 -11.91
C LEU A 235 0.65 7.47 -12.07
N ASN A 236 -0.27 6.61 -12.50
CA ASN A 236 -1.68 6.96 -12.67
C ASN A 236 -2.36 7.34 -11.33
N GLU A 237 -2.06 6.62 -10.26
CA GLU A 237 -2.58 6.92 -8.92
C GLU A 237 -2.08 8.29 -8.41
N ILE A 238 -0.76 8.58 -8.54
CA ILE A 238 -0.17 9.88 -8.16
C ILE A 238 -0.77 11.01 -9.00
N LYS A 239 -0.85 10.84 -10.33
CA LYS A 239 -1.45 11.84 -11.23
C LYS A 239 -2.88 12.17 -10.83
N SER A 240 -3.67 11.17 -10.47
CA SER A 240 -5.06 11.36 -10.03
C SER A 240 -5.14 12.19 -8.76
N HIS A 241 -4.27 11.91 -7.77
CA HIS A 241 -4.27 12.62 -6.48
C HIS A 241 -3.68 14.03 -6.53
N LEU A 242 -2.83 14.34 -7.52
CA LEU A 242 -2.32 15.70 -7.74
C LEU A 242 -3.26 16.57 -8.57
N ARG A 243 -4.21 15.97 -9.31
CA ARG A 243 -5.21 16.66 -10.14
C ARG A 243 -6.59 16.80 -9.48
N ASN A 244 -6.90 16.00 -8.45
CA ASN A 244 -8.22 15.94 -7.78
C ASN A 244 -8.21 16.42 -6.32
#